data_AF-K0RGM5-F1
#
_entry.id   AF-K0RGM5-F1
#
_cell.length_a   1.000
_cell.length_b   1.000
_cell.length_c   1.000
_cell.angle_alpha   90.00
_cell.angle_beta   90.00
_cell.angle_gamma   90.00
#
_symmetry.space_group_name_H-M   'P 1'
#
loop_
_entity.id
_entity.type
_entity.pdbx_description
1 polymer ?
#
loop_
_entity_poly.entity_id
_entity_poly.type
_entity_poly.pdbx_seq_one_letter_code
_entity_poly.pdbx_strand_id
1 'polypeptide(L)'
;MAIEDATGDSAVFEHVGGVWQFYHNKDGLNTEVMTNDPTFDKHKEFLSQYEHWGGDKPLDDEHLPGGTNSPARFLRLEYLLLYTPEPKNSIEAVANVRSMINNSNVPFGAPYKDGVYPTWWTSFIDTQDKVYYFDWLYSPNMIWIRLEDIDWETLEAPLYLDPKNDID
;
A
#
# COMPACT_ATOMS: atom_id res chain seq x y z
N MET A 1 -1.23 4.35 11.04
CA MET A 1 0.05 3.63 10.86
C MET A 1 -0.29 2.18 10.59
N ALA A 2 0.48 1.50 9.76
CA ALA A 2 0.34 0.06 9.53
C ALA A 2 1.67 -0.64 9.80
N ILE A 3 1.61 -1.91 10.21
CA ILE A 3 2.75 -2.82 10.34
C ILE A 3 2.37 -4.18 9.77
N GLU A 4 3.36 -4.86 9.21
CA GLU A 4 3.26 -6.24 8.75
C GLU A 4 4.58 -6.98 9.05
N ASP A 5 4.52 -8.27 9.34
CA ASP A 5 5.70 -9.13 9.47
C ASP A 5 5.76 -10.24 8.40
N ALA A 6 6.89 -10.98 8.36
CA ALA A 6 7.13 -12.02 7.36
C ALA A 6 6.18 -13.23 7.46
N THR A 7 5.35 -13.31 8.50
CA THR A 7 4.32 -14.36 8.65
C THR A 7 2.98 -13.97 8.02
N GLY A 8 2.85 -12.73 7.54
CA GLY A 8 1.59 -12.15 7.06
C GLY A 8 0.72 -11.58 8.20
N ASP A 9 1.27 -11.46 9.42
CA ASP A 9 0.60 -10.80 10.52
C ASP A 9 0.61 -9.30 10.28
N SER A 10 -0.55 -8.63 10.33
CA SER A 10 -0.63 -7.20 10.05
C SER A 10 -1.59 -6.47 10.98
N ALA A 11 -1.27 -5.20 11.27
CA ALA A 11 -2.09 -4.37 12.12
C ALA A 11 -2.10 -2.90 11.67
N VAL A 12 -3.25 -2.26 11.87
CA VAL A 12 -3.45 -0.81 11.70
C VAL A 12 -3.65 -0.17 13.07
N PHE A 13 -2.96 0.95 13.27
CA PHE A 13 -2.97 1.76 14.49
C PHE A 13 -3.42 3.18 14.14
N GLU A 14 -4.43 3.66 14.84
CA GLU A 14 -4.93 5.03 14.70
C GLU A 14 -5.04 5.70 16.07
N HIS A 15 -4.78 7.00 16.13
CA HIS A 15 -4.98 7.79 17.35
C HIS A 15 -6.07 8.81 17.10
N VAL A 16 -7.29 8.50 17.57
CA VAL A 16 -8.52 9.22 17.24
C VAL A 16 -9.06 9.86 18.51
N GLY A 17 -9.19 11.19 18.52
CA GLY A 17 -9.76 11.91 19.66
C GLY A 17 -9.01 11.74 20.98
N GLY A 18 -7.70 11.47 20.94
CA GLY A 18 -6.90 11.22 22.15
C GLY A 18 -6.86 9.77 22.59
N VAL A 19 -7.40 8.84 21.81
CA VAL A 19 -7.49 7.42 22.14
C VAL A 19 -6.89 6.58 21.02
N TRP A 20 -6.07 5.59 21.39
CA TRP A 20 -5.53 4.61 20.45
C TRP A 20 -6.59 3.58 20.06
N GLN A 21 -6.69 3.31 18.76
CA GLN A 21 -7.47 2.25 18.15
C GLN A 21 -6.51 1.27 17.48
N PHE A 22 -6.81 -0.03 17.62
CA PHE A 22 -5.99 -1.13 17.13
C PHE A 22 -6.86 -2.06 16.30
N TYR A 23 -6.41 -2.39 15.10
CA TYR A 23 -7.05 -3.34 14.20
C TYR A 23 -6.00 -4.37 13.82
N HIS A 24 -6.24 -5.65 14.09
CA HIS A 24 -5.28 -6.72 13.89
C HIS A 24 -5.93 -7.83 13.06
N ASN A 25 -5.26 -8.32 12.01
CA ASN A 25 -5.82 -9.40 11.20
C ASN A 25 -6.06 -10.71 11.96
N LYS A 26 -5.30 -10.97 13.04
CA LYS A 26 -5.56 -12.11 13.94
C LYS A 26 -6.91 -12.05 14.64
N ASP A 27 -7.54 -10.88 14.73
CA ASP A 27 -8.90 -10.72 15.25
C ASP A 27 -9.99 -10.93 14.17
N GLY A 28 -9.62 -11.42 12.98
CA GLY A 28 -10.53 -11.67 11.86
C GLY A 28 -10.81 -10.43 11.01
N LEU A 29 -10.02 -9.37 11.16
CA LEU A 29 -10.12 -8.14 10.37
C LEU A 29 -9.25 -8.21 9.12
N ASN A 30 -9.73 -7.75 7.96
CA ASN A 30 -8.82 -7.52 6.84
C ASN A 30 -8.13 -6.15 7.01
N THR A 31 -6.80 -6.18 7.25
CA THR A 31 -5.89 -5.04 7.40
C THR A 31 -4.85 -4.93 6.27
N GLU A 32 -5.03 -5.63 5.16
CA GLU A 32 -4.11 -5.67 4.00
C GLU A 32 -4.07 -4.32 3.25
N VAL A 33 -5.18 -3.57 3.28
CA VAL A 33 -5.30 -2.27 2.64
C VAL A 33 -5.53 -1.19 3.69
N MET A 34 -4.73 -0.13 3.66
CA MET A 34 -4.93 1.10 4.44
C MET A 34 -4.74 2.32 3.53
N THR A 35 -5.49 3.39 3.75
CA THR A 35 -5.25 4.68 3.06
C THR A 35 -5.07 5.83 4.06
N ASN A 36 -5.67 7.00 3.81
CA ASN A 36 -5.63 8.17 4.69
C ASN A 36 -6.97 8.27 5.44
N ASP A 37 -7.58 9.46 5.46
CA ASP A 37 -8.91 9.66 6.07
C ASP A 37 -10.04 9.11 5.19
N PRO A 38 -11.16 8.66 5.77
CA PRO A 38 -11.52 8.68 7.19
C PRO A 38 -10.79 7.58 8.01
N THR A 39 -11.16 7.43 9.29
CA THR A 39 -10.65 6.35 10.15
C THR A 39 -10.91 4.97 9.54
N PHE A 40 -10.08 4.00 9.92
CA PHE A 40 -10.07 2.67 9.35
C PHE A 40 -11.42 1.94 9.50
N ASP A 41 -12.09 2.09 10.64
CA ASP A 41 -13.45 1.58 10.86
C ASP A 41 -14.47 2.10 9.84
N LYS A 42 -14.40 3.39 9.48
CA LYS A 42 -15.26 4.00 8.46
C LYS A 42 -14.93 3.49 7.06
N HIS A 43 -13.67 3.18 6.79
CA HIS A 43 -13.31 2.48 5.57
C HIS A 43 -13.95 1.08 5.50
N LYS A 44 -13.94 0.32 6.60
CA LYS A 44 -14.62 -1.00 6.64
C LYS A 44 -16.14 -0.88 6.55
N GLU A 45 -16.75 0.13 7.18
CA GLU A 45 -18.19 0.42 7.05
C GLU A 45 -18.57 0.80 5.61
N PHE A 46 -17.70 1.55 4.91
CA PHE A 46 -17.90 1.84 3.49
C PHE A 46 -17.79 0.57 2.64
N LEU A 47 -16.81 -0.27 2.91
CA LEU A 47 -16.58 -1.54 2.22
C LEU A 47 -17.76 -2.51 2.36
N SER A 48 -18.36 -2.62 3.55
CA SER A 48 -19.48 -3.53 3.83
C SER A 48 -20.77 -3.19 3.09
N GLN A 49 -20.82 -2.07 2.36
CA GLN A 49 -21.97 -1.70 1.53
C GLN A 49 -21.98 -2.45 0.19
N TYR A 50 -20.88 -3.07 -0.20
CA TYR A 50 -20.72 -3.75 -1.49
C TYR A 50 -20.94 -5.27 -1.39
N GLU A 51 -21.47 -5.87 -2.45
CA GLU A 51 -21.95 -7.27 -2.48
C GLU A 51 -20.92 -8.30 -1.96
N HIS A 52 -19.66 -8.17 -2.37
CA HIS A 52 -18.60 -9.09 -1.93
C HIS A 52 -18.40 -9.10 -0.41
N TRP A 53 -18.65 -7.97 0.25
CA TRP A 53 -18.50 -7.80 1.70
C TRP A 53 -19.85 -7.76 2.44
N GLY A 54 -20.92 -8.28 1.81
CA GLY A 54 -22.22 -8.51 2.44
C GLY A 54 -23.27 -7.41 2.26
N GLY A 55 -22.98 -6.37 1.48
CA GLY A 55 -23.94 -5.33 1.12
C GLY A 55 -24.75 -5.64 -0.14
N ASP A 56 -25.40 -4.61 -0.69
CA ASP A 56 -26.27 -4.69 -1.87
C ASP A 56 -25.80 -3.80 -3.03
N LYS A 57 -24.71 -3.04 -2.85
CA LYS A 57 -24.15 -2.23 -3.93
C LYS A 57 -23.34 -3.11 -4.88
N PRO A 58 -23.62 -3.08 -6.19
CA PRO A 58 -22.79 -3.76 -7.16
C PRO A 58 -21.40 -3.12 -7.18
N LEU A 59 -20.39 -3.96 -7.39
CA LEU A 59 -19.02 -3.53 -7.65
C LEU A 59 -18.43 -4.40 -8.74
N ASP A 60 -18.58 -3.94 -9.97
CA ASP A 60 -17.95 -4.48 -11.17
C ASP A 60 -17.03 -3.41 -11.79
N ASP A 61 -16.43 -3.75 -12.93
CA ASP A 61 -15.51 -2.85 -13.63
C ASP A 61 -16.17 -1.53 -14.11
N GLU A 62 -17.51 -1.49 -14.26
CA GLU A 62 -18.23 -0.27 -14.64
C GLU A 62 -18.53 0.63 -13.43
N HIS A 63 -18.59 0.05 -12.24
CA HIS A 63 -18.95 0.75 -10.99
C HIS A 63 -17.77 1.01 -10.06
N LEU A 64 -16.59 0.49 -10.36
CA LEU A 64 -15.37 0.73 -9.60
C LEU A 64 -14.98 2.22 -9.63
N PRO A 65 -14.87 2.91 -8.47
CA PRO A 65 -14.64 4.35 -8.48
C PRO A 65 -13.21 4.68 -8.94
N GLY A 66 -13.10 5.46 -10.03
CA GLY A 66 -11.83 5.98 -10.54
C GLY A 66 -11.31 7.24 -9.83
N GLY A 67 -11.99 7.70 -8.77
CA GLY A 67 -11.62 8.91 -8.03
C GLY A 67 -10.29 8.78 -7.28
N THR A 68 -9.59 9.91 -7.10
CA THR A 68 -8.31 9.99 -6.36
C THR A 68 -8.47 10.06 -4.84
N ASN A 69 -9.70 10.24 -4.35
CA ASN A 69 -10.00 10.34 -2.93
C ASN A 69 -9.70 9.03 -2.18
N SER A 70 -9.50 9.12 -0.86
CA SER A 70 -9.09 7.96 -0.05
C SER A 70 -10.07 6.79 -0.11
N PRO A 71 -11.39 6.98 0.11
CA PRO A 71 -12.35 5.88 0.05
C PRO A 71 -12.39 5.18 -1.31
N ALA A 72 -12.27 5.92 -2.41
CA ALA A 72 -12.20 5.35 -3.76
C ALA A 72 -10.94 4.51 -3.97
N ARG A 73 -9.76 5.02 -3.55
CA ARG A 73 -8.51 4.25 -3.59
C ARG A 73 -8.57 3.00 -2.73
N PHE A 74 -9.13 3.10 -1.53
CA PHE A 74 -9.31 1.97 -0.61
C PHE A 74 -10.16 0.87 -1.22
N LEU A 75 -11.36 1.20 -1.69
CA LEU A 75 -12.27 0.23 -2.31
C LEU A 75 -11.67 -0.41 -3.55
N ARG A 76 -10.96 0.38 -4.36
CA ARG A 76 -10.30 -0.10 -5.57
C ARG A 76 -9.18 -1.07 -5.30
N LEU A 77 -8.36 -0.82 -4.28
CA LEU A 77 -7.32 -1.76 -3.85
C LEU A 77 -7.92 -3.04 -3.26
N GLU A 78 -8.92 -2.93 -2.37
CA GLU A 78 -9.64 -4.09 -1.82
C GLU A 78 -10.26 -4.94 -2.95
N TYR A 79 -10.91 -4.31 -3.94
CA TYR A 79 -11.46 -5.00 -5.11
C TYR A 79 -10.38 -5.72 -5.93
N LEU A 80 -9.28 -5.04 -6.27
CA LEU A 80 -8.20 -5.64 -7.06
C LEU A 80 -7.52 -6.81 -6.32
N LEU A 81 -7.45 -6.74 -5.00
CA LEU A 81 -6.87 -7.78 -4.17
C LEU A 81 -7.66 -9.10 -4.26
N LEU A 82 -8.99 -9.05 -4.38
CA LEU A 82 -9.85 -10.24 -4.55
C LEU A 82 -9.50 -11.08 -5.78
N TYR A 83 -8.99 -10.44 -6.83
CA TYR A 83 -8.69 -11.07 -8.12
C TYR A 83 -7.19 -11.25 -8.37
N THR A 84 -6.35 -10.74 -7.47
CA THR A 84 -4.90 -10.86 -7.60
C THR A 84 -4.51 -12.32 -7.39
N PRO A 85 -3.79 -12.95 -8.34
CA PRO A 85 -3.39 -14.34 -8.19
C PRO A 85 -2.32 -14.50 -7.13
N GLU A 86 -2.32 -15.66 -6.47
CA GLU A 86 -1.20 -16.08 -5.63
C GLU A 86 0.10 -16.10 -6.43
N PRO A 87 1.12 -15.33 -6.04
CA PRO A 87 2.37 -15.24 -6.78
C PRO A 87 3.20 -16.52 -6.62
N LYS A 88 3.91 -16.94 -7.68
CA LYS A 88 4.74 -18.16 -7.65
C LYS A 88 6.13 -17.92 -7.07
N ASN A 89 6.54 -16.66 -6.95
CA ASN A 89 7.86 -16.23 -6.49
C ASN A 89 7.82 -14.73 -6.13
N SER A 90 8.90 -14.23 -5.50
CA SER A 90 9.02 -12.83 -5.07
C SER A 90 8.92 -11.83 -6.22
N ILE A 91 9.44 -12.16 -7.40
CA ILE A 91 9.33 -11.28 -8.59
C ILE A 91 7.86 -11.09 -8.99
N GLU A 92 7.08 -12.17 -9.03
CA GLU A 92 5.64 -12.11 -9.33
C GLU A 92 4.87 -11.40 -8.22
N ALA A 93 5.23 -11.60 -6.95
CA ALA A 93 4.62 -10.92 -5.80
C ALA A 93 4.79 -9.40 -5.89
N VAL A 94 6.02 -8.93 -6.11
CA VAL A 94 6.31 -7.49 -6.29
C VAL A 94 5.60 -6.94 -7.52
N ALA A 95 5.54 -7.69 -8.63
CA ALA A 95 4.83 -7.26 -9.84
C ALA A 95 3.31 -7.10 -9.59
N ASN A 96 2.69 -8.03 -8.87
CA ASN A 96 1.28 -7.99 -8.52
C ASN A 96 0.96 -6.76 -7.64
N VAL A 97 1.71 -6.57 -6.55
CA VAL A 97 1.54 -5.41 -5.65
C VAL A 97 1.80 -4.10 -6.39
N ARG A 98 2.86 -4.03 -7.21
CA ARG A 98 3.18 -2.83 -8.01
C ARG A 98 2.06 -2.49 -8.98
N SER A 99 1.45 -3.47 -9.64
CA SER A 99 0.29 -3.26 -10.51
C SER A 99 -0.89 -2.63 -9.76
N MET A 100 -1.24 -3.17 -8.60
CA MET A 100 -2.34 -2.63 -7.76
C MET A 100 -2.03 -1.22 -7.24
N ILE A 101 -0.84 -1.00 -6.69
CA ILE A 101 -0.42 0.30 -6.18
C ILE A 101 -0.41 1.35 -7.29
N ASN A 102 0.06 1.00 -8.49
CA ASN A 102 0.03 1.90 -9.64
C ASN A 102 -1.39 2.32 -10.03
N ASN A 103 -2.38 1.43 -9.88
CA ASN A 103 -3.77 1.77 -10.09
C ASN A 103 -4.26 2.83 -9.09
N SER A 104 -3.76 2.79 -7.85
CA SER A 104 -4.13 3.72 -6.78
C SER A 104 -3.38 5.07 -6.79
N ASN A 105 -2.38 5.24 -7.67
CA ASN A 105 -1.58 6.46 -7.72
C ASN A 105 -2.41 7.70 -8.02
N VAL A 106 -2.06 8.82 -7.39
CA VAL A 106 -2.67 10.12 -7.66
C VAL A 106 -1.81 10.86 -8.70
N PRO A 107 -2.34 11.17 -9.89
CA PRO A 107 -1.57 11.87 -10.92
C PRO A 107 -1.19 13.30 -10.53
N PHE A 108 -0.11 13.80 -11.12
CA PHE A 108 0.26 15.22 -11.04
C PHE A 108 -0.88 16.13 -11.50
N GLY A 109 -1.23 17.12 -10.69
CA GLY A 109 -2.31 18.06 -10.96
C GLY A 109 -3.72 17.57 -10.62
N ALA A 110 -3.89 16.29 -10.24
CA ALA A 110 -5.19 15.80 -9.82
C ALA A 110 -5.61 16.46 -8.49
N PRO A 111 -6.87 16.94 -8.38
CA PRO A 111 -7.35 17.56 -7.15
C PRO A 111 -7.46 16.51 -6.04
N TYR A 112 -7.04 16.88 -4.83
CA TYR A 112 -7.20 16.10 -3.62
C TYR A 112 -7.54 17.02 -2.43
N LYS A 113 -8.77 16.91 -1.95
CA LYS A 113 -9.36 17.84 -0.96
C LYS A 113 -9.15 19.30 -1.41
N ASP A 114 -8.48 20.11 -0.60
CA ASP A 114 -8.25 21.53 -0.84
C ASP A 114 -6.92 21.82 -1.59
N GLY A 115 -6.29 20.81 -2.19
CA GLY A 115 -4.99 20.98 -2.85
C GLY A 115 -4.65 19.92 -3.91
N VAL A 116 -3.35 19.78 -4.18
CA VAL A 116 -2.79 18.83 -5.16
C VAL A 116 -1.69 18.04 -4.46
N TYR A 117 -1.90 16.74 -4.33
CA TYR A 117 -1.01 15.82 -3.61
C TYR A 117 -0.77 14.58 -4.47
N PRO A 118 0.13 14.65 -5.46
CA PRO A 118 0.40 13.51 -6.33
C PRO A 118 1.17 12.42 -5.58
N THR A 119 1.14 11.21 -6.12
CA THR A 119 2.13 10.21 -5.75
C THR A 119 3.50 10.71 -6.20
N TRP A 120 4.47 10.76 -5.30
CA TRP A 120 5.86 11.15 -5.64
C TRP A 120 6.74 9.93 -5.87
N TRP A 121 6.53 8.89 -5.08
CA TRP A 121 7.25 7.63 -5.08
C TRP A 121 6.36 6.53 -4.50
N THR A 122 6.72 5.29 -4.77
CA THR A 122 6.13 4.09 -4.15
C THR A 122 7.25 3.21 -3.64
N SER A 123 6.98 2.47 -2.56
CA SER A 123 7.91 1.48 -2.01
C SER A 123 7.23 0.13 -1.93
N PHE A 124 8.01 -0.92 -2.15
CA PHE A 124 7.58 -2.30 -1.98
C PHE A 124 8.56 -2.98 -1.05
N ILE A 125 8.07 -3.81 -0.13
CA ILE A 125 8.91 -4.47 0.87
C ILE A 125 8.62 -5.96 0.77
N ASP A 126 9.63 -6.74 0.36
CA ASP A 126 9.60 -8.19 0.49
C ASP A 126 10.10 -8.54 1.89
N THR A 127 9.17 -8.87 2.79
CA THR A 127 9.48 -9.19 4.18
C THR A 127 10.10 -10.58 4.35
N GLN A 128 9.90 -11.49 3.38
CA GLN A 128 10.46 -12.84 3.41
C GLN A 128 11.93 -12.82 2.99
N ASP A 129 12.23 -12.19 1.85
CA ASP A 129 13.58 -12.10 1.28
C ASP A 129 14.35 -10.84 1.75
N LYS A 130 13.72 -10.00 2.58
CA LYS A 130 14.27 -8.75 3.14
C LYS A 130 14.79 -7.80 2.06
N VAL A 131 13.94 -7.54 1.06
CA VAL A 131 14.26 -6.63 -0.05
C VAL A 131 13.40 -5.38 0.03
N TYR A 132 14.03 -4.21 0.00
CA TYR A 132 13.33 -2.93 -0.05
C TYR A 132 13.45 -2.33 -1.45
N TYR A 133 12.32 -2.14 -2.11
CA TYR A 133 12.19 -1.53 -3.43
C TYR A 133 11.72 -0.09 -3.31
N PHE A 134 12.25 0.79 -4.15
CA PHE A 134 11.88 2.20 -4.23
C PHE A 134 11.71 2.62 -5.68
N ASP A 135 10.53 3.15 -6.00
CA ASP A 135 10.13 3.56 -7.34
C ASP A 135 9.78 5.06 -7.30
N TRP A 136 10.70 5.90 -7.80
CA TRP A 136 10.50 7.34 -7.85
C TRP A 136 9.88 7.73 -9.20
N LEU A 137 8.74 8.41 -9.22
CA LEU A 137 8.00 8.65 -10.47
C LEU A 137 8.73 9.54 -11.50
N TYR A 138 9.81 10.22 -11.13
CA TYR A 138 10.66 10.94 -12.07
C TYR A 138 11.76 10.08 -12.70
N SER A 139 11.95 8.85 -12.21
CA SER A 139 12.85 7.84 -12.77
C SER A 139 12.03 6.78 -13.52
N PRO A 140 12.46 6.35 -14.72
CA PRO A 140 11.83 5.23 -15.40
C PRO A 140 12.14 3.87 -14.73
N ASN A 141 13.18 3.82 -13.87
CA ASN A 141 13.68 2.60 -13.26
C ASN A 141 13.38 2.57 -11.75
N MET A 142 12.91 1.41 -11.28
CA MET A 142 12.81 1.08 -9.86
C MET A 142 14.15 0.53 -9.37
N ILE A 143 14.57 0.96 -8.19
CA ILE A 143 15.79 0.47 -7.52
C ILE A 143 15.40 -0.38 -6.31
N TRP A 144 16.34 -1.20 -5.85
CA TRP A 144 16.13 -2.00 -4.65
C TRP A 144 17.43 -2.27 -3.92
N ILE A 145 17.29 -2.59 -2.64
CA ILE A 145 18.38 -3.05 -1.79
C ILE A 145 17.97 -4.35 -1.10
N ARG A 146 18.85 -5.35 -1.14
CA ARG A 146 18.72 -6.56 -0.33
C ARG A 146 19.37 -6.28 1.02
N LEU A 147 18.58 -6.28 2.08
CA LEU A 147 19.05 -5.94 3.42
C LEU A 147 20.05 -6.98 3.95
N GLU A 148 20.02 -8.21 3.44
CA GLU A 148 20.98 -9.25 3.79
C GLU A 148 22.38 -9.04 3.20
N ASP A 149 22.50 -8.20 2.15
CA ASP A 149 23.79 -7.89 1.52
C ASP A 149 24.53 -6.78 2.27
N ILE A 150 23.93 -6.24 3.34
CA ILE A 150 24.52 -5.25 4.23
C ILE A 150 25.12 -5.98 5.44
N ASP A 151 26.40 -5.76 5.71
CA ASP A 151 27.00 -6.17 6.97
C ASP A 151 26.60 -5.19 8.09
N TRP A 152 25.55 -5.55 8.82
CA TRP A 152 25.00 -4.74 9.90
C TRP A 152 25.89 -4.67 11.14
N GLU A 153 26.78 -5.65 11.35
CA GLU A 153 27.64 -5.70 12.54
C GLU A 153 28.82 -4.72 12.42
N THR A 154 29.29 -4.49 11.19
CA THR A 154 30.45 -3.64 10.92
C THR A 154 30.09 -2.28 10.33
N LEU A 155 28.80 -1.94 10.23
CA LEU A 155 28.35 -0.67 9.67
C LEU A 155 28.71 0.51 10.59
N GLU A 156 29.77 1.25 10.24
CA GLU A 156 30.27 2.38 11.05
C GLU A 156 29.53 3.71 10.80
N ALA A 157 28.83 3.84 9.68
CA ALA A 157 28.12 5.06 9.28
C ALA A 157 26.85 4.74 8.46
N PRO A 158 25.85 5.64 8.44
CA PRO A 158 24.67 5.45 7.60
C PRO A 158 25.02 5.31 6.12
N LEU A 159 24.42 4.33 5.47
CA LEU A 159 24.42 4.25 4.01
C LEU A 159 23.37 5.23 3.47
N TYR A 160 23.67 5.82 2.31
CA TYR A 160 22.80 6.77 1.62
C TYR A 160 22.81 6.46 0.13
N LEU A 161 21.67 6.72 -0.51
CA LEU A 161 21.48 6.64 -1.95
C LEU A 161 20.67 7.85 -2.40
N ASP A 162 21.20 8.62 -3.35
CA ASP A 162 20.47 9.68 -4.05
C ASP A 162 19.81 9.11 -5.31
N PRO A 163 18.49 8.85 -5.30
CA PRO A 163 17.81 8.35 -6.48
C PRO A 163 17.81 9.33 -7.67
N LYS A 164 18.28 10.56 -7.49
CA LYS A 164 18.43 11.56 -8.56
C LYS A 164 19.76 11.49 -9.27
N ASN A 165 20.82 11.09 -8.57
CA ASN A 165 22.19 11.28 -9.01
C ASN A 165 23.02 9.98 -9.01
N ASP A 166 22.58 8.94 -8.29
CA ASP A 166 23.37 7.71 -8.07
C ASP A 166 22.87 6.52 -8.90
N ILE A 167 21.93 6.73 -9.83
CA ILE A 167 21.37 5.69 -10.69
C ILE A 167 21.67 6.07 -12.16
N ASP A 168 22.64 5.37 -12.76
CA ASP A 168 22.97 5.46 -14.20
C ASP A 168 21.94 4.72 -15.08
#